data_AF-A0A956ZM82-F1
#
_entry.id   AF-A0A956ZM82-F1
#
_cell.length_a   1.000
_cell.length_b   1.000
_cell.length_c   1.000
_cell.angle_alpha   90.00
_cell.angle_beta   90.00
_cell.angle_gamma   90.00
#
_symmetry.space_group_name_H-M   'P 1'
#
loop_
_entity.id
_entity.type
_entity.pdbx_description
1 polymer ?
#
loop_
_entity_poly.entity_id
_entity_poly.type
_entity_poly.pdbx_seq_one_letter_code
_entity_poly.pdbx_strand_id
1 'polypeptide(L)'
;TGSDRIVRVMPNTPAAIGAGMSVWTATTAVSDEERAFVGELLRSMGKDLYVESESKIDMATAVNGSGPGFVFLLMEAMVDGAVDAGLPRDQAEALVLQTFYGSAKYAMSENRNLSELRALVTSPAGTTAAGLRTLEEHGVRAALAGAVRAAHQRAQELGRRS
;
A
#
# COMPACT_ATOMS: atom_id res chain seq x y z
N THR A 1 19.87 7.74 -25.86
CA THR A 1 19.37 6.64 -26.70
C THR A 1 17.84 6.70 -26.68
N GLY A 2 17.24 7.28 -27.72
CA GLY A 2 15.79 7.53 -27.81
C GLY A 2 15.06 6.37 -28.46
N SER A 3 14.69 5.37 -27.66
CA SER A 3 13.76 4.33 -28.10
C SER A 3 12.33 4.87 -27.99
N ASP A 4 11.51 4.69 -29.02
CA ASP A 4 10.08 5.00 -28.92
C ASP A 4 9.30 3.89 -28.19
N ARG A 5 9.91 2.71 -28.02
CA ARG A 5 9.37 1.58 -27.26
C ARG A 5 9.92 1.62 -25.84
N ILE A 6 9.13 2.18 -24.91
CA ILE A 6 9.52 2.36 -23.52
C ILE A 6 8.40 1.82 -22.63
N VAL A 7 8.80 1.07 -21.60
CA VAL A 7 7.94 0.64 -20.51
C VAL A 7 8.52 1.24 -19.23
N ARG A 8 7.69 1.96 -18.47
CA ARG A 8 8.04 2.47 -17.15
C ARG A 8 7.34 1.64 -16.10
N VAL A 9 8.10 1.14 -15.12
CA VAL A 9 7.61 0.32 -14.02
C VAL A 9 8.02 0.95 -12.70
N MET A 10 7.07 1.02 -11.76
CA MET A 10 7.28 1.47 -10.39
C MET A 10 6.87 0.34 -9.44
N PRO A 11 7.81 -0.56 -9.08
CA PRO A 11 7.57 -1.60 -8.09
C PRO A 11 7.61 -1.01 -6.67
N ASN A 12 7.31 -1.83 -5.68
CA ASN A 12 7.53 -1.52 -4.27
C ASN A 12 8.38 -2.61 -3.59
N THR A 13 8.86 -2.34 -2.37
CA THR A 13 9.83 -3.24 -1.69
C THR A 13 9.33 -4.67 -1.44
N PRO A 14 8.02 -4.96 -1.19
CA PRO A 14 7.51 -6.33 -1.11
C PRO A 14 7.66 -7.17 -2.40
N ALA A 15 8.03 -6.57 -3.53
CA ALA A 15 8.37 -7.29 -4.76
C ALA A 15 9.49 -8.32 -4.54
N ALA A 16 10.41 -8.06 -3.59
CA ALA A 16 11.51 -8.97 -3.26
C ALA A 16 11.06 -10.34 -2.73
N ILE A 17 9.81 -10.44 -2.25
CA ILE A 17 9.21 -11.67 -1.73
C ILE A 17 7.99 -12.12 -2.55
N GLY A 18 7.82 -11.59 -3.76
CA GLY A 18 6.66 -11.90 -4.62
C GLY A 18 5.33 -11.35 -4.14
N ALA A 19 5.34 -10.44 -3.15
CA ALA A 19 4.14 -9.80 -2.59
C ALA A 19 4.03 -8.32 -3.00
N GLY A 20 4.73 -7.93 -4.07
CA GLY A 20 4.79 -6.56 -4.54
C GLY A 20 3.53 -6.11 -5.28
N MET A 21 3.48 -4.80 -5.51
CA MET A 21 2.61 -4.17 -6.50
C MET A 21 3.49 -3.41 -7.47
N SER A 22 3.37 -3.70 -8.77
CA SER A 22 4.09 -3.01 -9.83
C SER A 22 3.10 -2.17 -10.63
N VAL A 23 3.20 -0.85 -10.52
CA VAL A 23 2.41 0.07 -11.35
C VAL A 23 3.21 0.42 -12.58
N TRP A 24 2.62 0.32 -13.76
CA TRP A 24 3.39 0.47 -14.99
C TRP A 24 2.57 1.04 -16.14
N THR A 25 3.28 1.61 -17.12
CA THR A 25 2.73 2.16 -18.36
C THR A 25 3.71 1.87 -19.49
N ALA A 26 3.24 2.05 -20.71
CA ALA A 26 4.02 1.85 -21.91
C ALA A 26 3.71 2.93 -22.94
N THR A 27 4.69 3.27 -23.77
CA THR A 27 4.46 4.13 -24.93
C THR A 27 3.56 3.44 -25.95
N THR A 28 2.94 4.22 -26.83
CA THR A 28 2.05 3.70 -27.89
C THR A 28 2.76 2.82 -28.91
N ALA A 29 4.09 2.90 -28.99
CA ALA A 29 4.90 2.05 -29.87
C ALA A 29 5.09 0.62 -29.34
N VAL A 30 4.75 0.36 -28.07
CA VAL A 30 4.71 -0.99 -27.49
C VAL A 30 3.41 -1.67 -27.92
N SER A 31 3.50 -2.87 -28.47
CA SER A 31 2.35 -3.65 -28.94
C SER A 31 1.53 -4.23 -27.77
N ASP A 32 0.32 -4.70 -28.06
CA ASP A 32 -0.49 -5.42 -27.06
C ASP A 32 0.16 -6.73 -26.61
N GLU A 33 0.85 -7.41 -27.51
CA GLU A 33 1.59 -8.65 -27.20
C GLU A 33 2.78 -8.36 -26.27
N GLU A 34 3.54 -7.30 -26.54
CA GLU A 34 4.64 -6.85 -25.68
C GLU A 34 4.11 -6.39 -24.31
N ARG A 35 2.97 -5.68 -24.27
CA ARG A 35 2.30 -5.33 -23.01
C ARG A 35 1.89 -6.58 -22.22
N ALA A 36 1.30 -7.57 -22.88
CA ALA A 36 0.89 -8.81 -22.22
C ALA A 36 2.09 -9.55 -21.60
N PHE A 37 3.20 -9.65 -22.35
CA PHE A 37 4.45 -10.24 -21.88
C PHE A 37 5.03 -9.51 -20.68
N VAL A 38 5.08 -8.17 -20.73
CA VAL A 38 5.54 -7.34 -19.60
C VAL A 38 4.66 -7.57 -18.37
N GLY A 39 3.34 -7.56 -18.54
CA GLY A 39 2.40 -7.81 -17.44
C GLY A 39 2.63 -9.18 -16.78
N GLU A 40 2.87 -10.23 -17.58
CA GLU A 40 3.21 -11.57 -17.08
C GLU A 40 4.52 -11.56 -16.28
N LEU A 41 5.56 -10.89 -16.80
CA LEU A 41 6.83 -10.75 -16.10
C LEU A 41 6.68 -10.02 -14.76
N LEU A 42 5.90 -8.93 -14.73
CA LEU A 42 5.66 -8.17 -13.49
C LEU A 42 4.88 -8.97 -12.45
N ARG A 43 3.99 -9.87 -12.88
CA ARG A 43 3.25 -10.75 -11.97
C ARG A 43 4.11 -11.79 -11.26
N SER A 44 5.32 -12.07 -11.75
CA SER A 44 6.28 -12.90 -11.01
C SER A 44 6.73 -12.25 -9.69
N MET A 45 6.61 -10.92 -9.57
CA MET A 45 6.98 -10.14 -8.38
C MET A 45 5.78 -9.79 -7.50
N GLY A 46 4.56 -10.21 -7.86
CA GLY A 46 3.33 -9.93 -7.13
C GLY A 46 2.18 -9.54 -8.07
N LYS A 47 1.47 -8.46 -7.76
CA LYS A 47 0.39 -7.94 -8.62
C LYS A 47 0.91 -6.81 -9.50
N ASP A 48 0.28 -6.64 -10.65
CA ASP A 48 0.53 -5.52 -11.55
C ASP A 48 -0.70 -4.63 -11.71
N LEU A 49 -0.46 -3.35 -12.00
CA LEU A 49 -1.49 -2.39 -12.36
C LEU A 49 -1.00 -1.58 -13.56
N TYR A 50 -1.57 -1.86 -14.73
CA TYR A 50 -1.35 -1.04 -15.91
C TYR A 50 -2.14 0.27 -15.81
N VAL A 51 -1.50 1.39 -16.10
CA VAL A 51 -2.13 2.71 -16.17
C VAL A 51 -1.86 3.38 -17.51
N GLU A 52 -2.82 4.16 -17.99
CA GLU A 52 -2.81 4.73 -19.35
C GLU A 52 -1.89 5.96 -19.51
N SER A 53 -1.41 6.54 -18.41
CA SER A 53 -0.60 7.76 -18.48
C SER A 53 0.48 7.82 -17.40
N GLU A 54 1.57 8.51 -17.73
CA GLU A 54 2.67 8.82 -16.81
C GLU A 54 2.20 9.56 -15.55
N SER A 55 1.23 10.46 -15.68
CA SER A 55 0.64 11.16 -14.54
C SER A 55 -0.02 10.22 -13.53
N LYS A 56 -0.63 9.12 -14.01
CA LYS A 56 -1.22 8.08 -13.16
C LYS A 56 -0.15 7.22 -12.49
N ILE A 57 1.03 7.03 -13.12
CA ILE A 57 2.18 6.40 -12.47
C ILE A 57 2.66 7.24 -11.29
N ASP A 58 2.80 8.55 -11.43
CA ASP A 58 3.30 9.39 -10.34
C ASP A 58 2.31 9.44 -9.16
N MET A 59 1.01 9.43 -9.46
CA MET A 59 -0.04 9.28 -8.44
C MET A 59 0.05 7.92 -7.73
N ALA A 60 0.19 6.85 -8.51
CA ALA A 60 0.27 5.50 -7.94
C ALA A 60 1.58 5.28 -7.18
N THR A 61 2.67 5.94 -7.56
CA THR A 61 3.97 5.92 -6.85
C THR A 61 3.85 6.48 -5.43
N ALA A 62 3.08 7.55 -5.26
CA ALA A 62 2.85 8.16 -3.95
C ALA A 62 2.27 7.18 -2.93
N VAL A 63 1.41 6.28 -3.39
CA VAL A 63 0.78 5.23 -2.56
C VAL A 63 1.61 3.96 -2.55
N ASN A 64 2.13 3.55 -3.71
CA ASN A 64 2.76 2.24 -3.90
C ASN A 64 4.21 2.20 -3.38
N GLY A 65 5.02 3.20 -3.76
CA GLY A 65 6.43 3.25 -3.38
C GLY A 65 6.62 3.62 -1.91
N SER A 66 5.87 4.62 -1.44
CA SER A 66 5.93 5.09 -0.04
C SER A 66 5.09 4.25 0.92
N GLY A 67 4.10 3.51 0.40
CA GLY A 67 3.12 2.75 1.19
C GLY A 67 3.73 1.81 2.22
N PRO A 68 4.75 0.99 1.89
CA PRO A 68 5.42 0.14 2.86
C PRO A 68 5.94 0.91 4.08
N GLY A 69 6.48 2.12 3.88
CA GLY A 69 6.94 2.96 4.99
C GLY A 69 5.81 3.37 5.93
N PHE A 70 4.64 3.71 5.38
CA PHE A 70 3.45 4.03 6.20
C PHE A 70 2.95 2.81 6.96
N VAL A 71 2.94 1.64 6.32
CA VAL A 71 2.54 0.38 6.95
C VAL A 71 3.48 -0.01 8.08
N PHE A 72 4.79 0.11 7.88
CA PHE A 72 5.78 -0.19 8.93
C PHE A 72 5.65 0.75 10.13
N LEU A 73 5.43 2.06 9.90
CA LEU A 73 5.19 3.00 10.99
C LEU A 73 3.91 2.65 11.79
N LEU A 74 2.83 2.24 11.11
CA LEU A 74 1.61 1.82 11.79
C LEU A 74 1.81 0.53 12.61
N MET A 75 2.58 -0.43 12.08
CA MET A 75 2.94 -1.65 12.81
C MET A 75 3.79 -1.31 14.04
N GLU A 76 4.84 -0.50 13.88
CA GLU A 76 5.72 -0.06 14.97
C GLU A 76 4.92 0.62 16.09
N ALA A 77 4.06 1.59 15.75
CA ALA A 77 3.21 2.27 16.72
C ALA A 77 2.23 1.32 17.43
N MET A 78 1.71 0.30 16.74
CA MET A 78 0.82 -0.69 17.33
C MET A 78 1.57 -1.66 18.25
N VAL A 79 2.82 -2.02 17.92
CA VAL A 79 3.71 -2.81 18.79
C VAL A 79 3.99 -2.04 20.07
N ASP A 80 4.34 -0.75 19.98
CA ASP A 80 4.61 0.08 21.16
C ASP A 80 3.36 0.18 22.05
N GLY A 81 2.18 0.41 21.47
CA GLY A 81 0.93 0.40 22.24
C GLY A 81 0.59 -0.94 22.89
N ALA A 82 0.96 -2.06 22.26
CA ALA A 82 0.80 -3.39 22.83
C ALA A 82 1.78 -3.65 23.99
N VAL A 83 3.01 -3.16 23.90
CA VAL A 83 4.00 -3.20 24.98
C VAL A 83 3.56 -2.35 26.16
N ASP A 84 3.04 -1.14 25.91
CA ASP A 84 2.49 -0.26 26.94
C ASP A 84 1.28 -0.89 27.66
N ALA A 85 0.50 -1.71 26.95
CA ALA A 85 -0.59 -2.49 27.53
C ALA A 85 -0.12 -3.72 28.33
N GLY A 86 1.19 -3.99 28.37
CA GLY A 86 1.82 -5.02 29.21
C GLY A 86 2.33 -6.27 28.47
N LEU A 87 2.31 -6.30 27.13
CA LEU A 87 2.86 -7.44 26.39
C LEU A 87 4.39 -7.38 26.30
N PRO A 88 5.09 -8.52 26.39
CA PRO A 88 6.48 -8.62 25.97
C PRO A 88 6.63 -8.19 24.50
N ARG A 89 7.72 -7.47 24.18
CA ARG A 89 7.94 -6.90 22.84
C ARG A 89 7.93 -7.94 21.72
N ASP A 90 8.55 -9.10 21.94
CA ASP A 90 8.56 -10.20 20.99
C ASP A 90 7.16 -10.74 20.68
N GLN A 91 6.30 -10.85 21.69
CA GLN A 91 4.90 -11.24 21.53
C GLN A 91 4.08 -10.16 20.83
N ALA A 92 4.29 -8.89 21.18
CA ALA A 92 3.64 -7.75 20.54
C ALA A 92 3.97 -7.69 19.03
N GLU A 93 5.25 -7.84 18.67
CA GLU A 93 5.70 -7.89 17.29
C GLU A 93 5.04 -9.04 16.51
N ALA A 94 5.06 -10.26 17.08
CA ALA A 94 4.43 -11.42 16.44
C ALA A 94 2.93 -11.22 16.22
N LEU A 95 2.22 -10.68 17.21
CA LEU A 95 0.78 -10.41 17.11
C LEU A 95 0.49 -9.36 16.04
N VAL A 96 1.18 -8.22 16.07
CA VAL A 96 0.92 -7.11 15.14
C VAL A 96 1.23 -7.52 13.70
N LEU A 97 2.37 -8.16 13.45
CA LEU A 97 2.73 -8.64 12.11
C LEU A 97 1.65 -9.58 11.55
N GLN A 98 1.21 -10.55 12.36
CA GLN A 98 0.17 -11.49 11.95
C GLN A 98 -1.20 -10.82 11.77
N THR A 99 -1.56 -9.84 12.60
CA THR A 99 -2.79 -9.06 12.46
C THR A 99 -2.80 -8.30 11.13
N PHE A 100 -1.73 -7.55 10.82
CA PHE A 100 -1.66 -6.80 9.56
C PHE A 100 -1.68 -7.72 8.33
N TYR A 101 -0.88 -8.80 8.33
CA TYR A 101 -0.88 -9.77 7.24
C TYR A 101 -2.26 -10.42 7.05
N GLY A 102 -2.86 -10.90 8.14
CA GLY A 102 -4.16 -11.56 8.13
C GLY A 102 -5.28 -10.62 7.67
N SER A 103 -5.32 -9.38 8.17
CA SER A 103 -6.31 -8.38 7.77
C SER A 103 -6.19 -7.99 6.31
N ALA A 104 -4.96 -7.75 5.82
CA ALA A 104 -4.75 -7.43 4.41
C ALA A 104 -5.16 -8.61 3.50
N LYS A 105 -4.74 -9.83 3.85
CA LYS A 105 -5.10 -11.04 3.10
C LYS A 105 -6.61 -11.29 3.09
N TYR A 106 -7.27 -11.14 4.23
CA TYR A 106 -8.72 -11.30 4.34
C TYR A 106 -9.47 -10.26 3.49
N ALA A 107 -9.03 -9.00 3.54
CA ALA A 107 -9.60 -7.95 2.71
C ALA A 107 -9.42 -8.20 1.20
N MET A 108 -8.32 -8.84 0.80
CA MET A 108 -8.08 -9.21 -0.60
C MET A 108 -8.88 -10.42 -1.07
N SER A 109 -9.34 -11.28 -0.17
CA SER A 109 -10.14 -12.48 -0.49
C SER A 109 -11.64 -12.24 -0.51
N GLU A 110 -12.11 -11.15 0.11
CA GLU A 110 -13.53 -10.84 0.25
C GLU A 110 -14.00 -9.89 -0.86
N ASN A 111 -15.21 -10.11 -1.37
CA ASN A 111 -15.88 -9.16 -2.26
C ASN A 111 -16.65 -8.10 -1.46
N ARG A 112 -15.98 -7.50 -0.47
CA ARG A 112 -16.53 -6.50 0.45
C ARG A 112 -15.61 -5.28 0.49
N ASN A 113 -16.17 -4.10 0.71
CA ASN A 113 -15.36 -2.91 0.93
C ASN A 113 -14.78 -2.87 2.35
N LEU A 114 -13.72 -2.06 2.54
CA LEU A 114 -13.02 -1.96 3.83
C LEU A 114 -13.93 -1.48 4.99
N SER A 115 -14.94 -0.65 4.72
CA SER A 115 -15.87 -0.21 5.76
C SER A 115 -16.80 -1.34 6.23
N GLU A 116 -17.22 -2.23 5.35
CA GLU A 116 -17.99 -3.42 5.69
C GLU A 116 -17.15 -4.40 6.53
N LEU A 117 -15.91 -4.67 6.09
CA LEU A 117 -14.99 -5.54 6.84
C LEU A 117 -14.71 -5.00 8.25
N ARG A 118 -14.50 -3.67 8.37
CA ARG A 118 -14.36 -3.03 9.68
C ARG A 118 -15.62 -3.20 10.54
N ALA A 119 -16.80 -3.06 9.95
CA ALA A 119 -18.06 -3.21 10.68
C ALA A 119 -18.24 -4.64 11.22
N LEU A 120 -17.86 -5.67 10.44
CA LEU A 120 -17.97 -7.08 10.86
C LEU A 120 -17.18 -7.41 12.13
N VAL A 121 -16.04 -6.73 12.35
CA VAL A 121 -15.19 -6.93 13.53
C VAL A 121 -15.45 -5.92 14.66
N THR A 122 -16.49 -5.09 14.53
CA THR A 122 -16.83 -4.05 15.50
C THR A 122 -18.16 -4.37 16.17
N SER A 123 -18.11 -4.94 17.37
CA SER A 123 -19.29 -5.08 18.22
C SER A 123 -19.65 -3.74 18.91
N PRO A 124 -20.96 -3.41 19.06
CA PRO A 124 -21.38 -2.23 19.82
C PRO A 124 -20.80 -2.23 21.24
N ALA A 125 -20.22 -1.12 21.66
CA ALA A 125 -19.54 -0.96 22.95
C ALA A 125 -18.38 -1.94 23.23
N GLY A 126 -17.89 -2.68 22.21
CA GLY A 126 -16.75 -3.58 22.33
C GLY A 126 -15.40 -2.87 22.29
N THR A 127 -14.33 -3.64 22.50
CA THR A 127 -12.94 -3.15 22.48
C THR A 127 -12.56 -2.52 21.15
N THR A 128 -12.96 -3.12 20.02
CA THR A 128 -12.74 -2.55 18.67
C THR A 128 -13.41 -1.18 18.54
N ALA A 129 -14.64 -1.02 19.03
CA ALA A 129 -15.36 0.24 18.94
C ALA A 129 -14.69 1.35 19.78
N ALA A 130 -14.15 1.00 20.96
CA ALA A 130 -13.39 1.92 21.78
C ALA A 130 -12.08 2.35 21.09
N GLY A 131 -11.30 1.39 20.60
CA GLY A 131 -10.04 1.68 19.89
C GLY A 131 -10.26 2.51 18.62
N LEU A 132 -11.24 2.15 17.78
CA LEU A 132 -11.57 2.93 16.58
C LEU A 132 -11.96 4.37 16.90
N ARG A 133 -12.72 4.60 17.98
CA ARG A 133 -13.09 5.96 18.41
C ARG A 133 -11.85 6.79 18.71
N THR A 134 -10.90 6.25 19.47
CA THR A 134 -9.64 6.93 19.77
C THR A 134 -8.84 7.23 18.51
N LEU A 135 -8.76 6.31 17.55
CA LEU A 135 -8.07 6.55 16.27
C LEU A 135 -8.71 7.69 15.46
N GLU A 136 -10.04 7.80 15.47
CA GLU A 136 -10.76 8.90 14.81
C GLU A 136 -10.55 10.23 15.53
N GLU A 137 -10.58 10.24 16.87
CA GLU A 137 -10.32 11.43 17.70
C GLU A 137 -8.90 11.99 17.47
N HIS A 138 -7.92 11.12 17.26
CA HIS A 138 -6.54 11.50 16.94
C HIS A 138 -6.33 11.78 15.44
N GLY A 139 -7.38 11.73 14.62
CA GLY A 139 -7.32 12.15 13.22
C GLY A 139 -6.49 11.24 12.33
N VAL A 140 -6.42 9.92 12.60
CA VAL A 140 -5.61 8.97 11.81
C VAL A 140 -5.96 9.01 10.32
N ARG A 141 -7.25 9.20 9.97
CA ARG A 141 -7.66 9.40 8.56
C ARG A 141 -7.02 10.62 7.92
N ALA A 142 -7.02 11.73 8.65
CA ALA A 142 -6.45 12.98 8.17
C ALA A 142 -4.93 12.87 8.01
N ALA A 143 -4.27 12.21 8.96
CA ALA A 143 -2.83 11.93 8.93
C ALA A 143 -2.44 11.08 7.71
N LEU A 144 -3.12 9.95 7.47
CA LEU A 144 -2.84 9.08 6.34
C LEU A 144 -3.11 9.77 5.00
N ALA A 145 -4.23 10.49 4.87
CA ALA A 145 -4.52 11.26 3.68
C ALA A 145 -3.48 12.38 3.44
N GLY A 146 -3.00 13.01 4.52
CA GLY A 146 -1.92 13.99 4.49
C GLY A 146 -0.60 13.37 4.01
N ALA A 147 -0.22 12.20 4.53
CA ALA A 147 0.98 11.48 4.14
C ALA A 147 0.98 11.15 2.63
N VAL A 148 -0.14 10.64 2.11
CA VAL A 148 -0.28 10.35 0.67
C VAL A 148 -0.16 11.62 -0.17
N ARG A 149 -0.80 12.72 0.23
CA ARG A 149 -0.70 14.00 -0.49
C ARG A 149 0.73 14.54 -0.50
N ALA A 150 1.42 14.50 0.65
CA ALA A 150 2.79 14.95 0.77
C ALA A 150 3.75 14.10 -0.09
N ALA A 151 3.60 12.77 -0.07
CA ALA A 151 4.37 11.87 -0.91
C ALA A 151 4.11 12.13 -2.41
N HIS A 152 2.86 12.41 -2.79
CA HIS A 152 2.52 12.73 -4.17
C HIS A 152 3.12 14.05 -4.64
N GLN A 153 3.00 15.11 -3.83
CA GLN A 153 3.62 16.40 -4.13
C GLN A 153 5.13 16.24 -4.31
N ARG A 154 5.77 15.47 -3.41
CA ARG A 154 7.21 15.22 -3.51
C ARG A 154 7.60 14.44 -4.77
N ALA A 155 6.81 13.44 -5.16
CA ALA A 155 7.03 12.69 -6.39
C ALA A 155 6.96 13.61 -7.63
N GLN A 156 5.99 14.53 -7.68
CA GLN A 156 5.86 15.50 -8.76
C GLN A 156 7.05 16.48 -8.83
N GLU A 157 7.54 16.94 -7.67
CA GLU A 157 8.73 17.81 -7.63
C GLU A 157 9.97 17.12 -8.17
N LEU A 158 10.16 15.83 -7.84
CA LEU A 158 11.28 15.04 -8.33
C LEU A 158 11.15 14.73 -9.82
N GLY A 159 9.94 14.41 -10.29
CA GLY A 159 9.66 14.16 -11.70
C GLY A 159 9.89 15.37 -12.60
N ARG A 160 9.66 16.60 -12.12
CA ARG A 160 9.95 17.84 -12.87
C ARG A 160 11.44 18.16 -13.00
N ARG A 161 12.29 17.56 -12.16
CA ARG A 161 13.75 17.79 -12.14
C ARG A 161 14.53 16.75 -12.95
N SER A 162 13.84 15.71 -13.42
CA SER A 162 14.40 14.59 -14.17
C SER A 162 14.02 14.70 -15.65
#